data_AF-A0A442T4T2-F1
#
_entry.id   AF-A0A442T4T2-F1
#
_cell.length_a   1.000
_cell.length_b   1.000
_cell.length_c   1.000
_cell.angle_alpha   90.00
_cell.angle_beta   90.00
_cell.angle_gamma   90.00
#
_symmetry.space_group_name_H-M   'P 1'
#
loop_
_entity.id
_entity.type
_entity.pdbx_description
1 polymer ?
#
loop_
_entity_poly.entity_id
_entity_poly.type
_entity_poly.pdbx_seq_one_letter_code
_entity_poly.pdbx_strand_id
1 'polypeptide(L)'
;MAKTLNEAQITTANARSKLGDGEYPRRLDADAAVWYRKGKRGGVWFARWRNWGPGANYKQAPLGPANDLNDKPAEGLFTFPQADARARQIVAQARQEAKAAADGPVLKVRPVVEAYIADRDARDSRRKDREVRSDAGQRLRRYVLGQDKRGKQEAIPGAPLADVALHALKESDLLSWRADLPEAMKATTKQRLINDLKAALNGAFVAHRDRLEPTLPAIIKHGLKATKGDDDEAVSVARDNQILTDAQVGALLAAARDIDSEQLW
;
A
#
# COMPACT_ATOMS: atom_id res chain seq x y z
N MET A 1 1.52 -22.09 35.05
CA MET A 1 2.60 -21.58 35.92
C MET A 1 3.66 -20.93 35.03
N ALA A 2 3.96 -19.64 35.22
CA ALA A 2 5.00 -18.98 34.44
C ALA A 2 6.37 -19.52 34.88
N LYS A 3 7.13 -20.13 33.95
CA LYS A 3 8.52 -20.53 34.22
C LYS A 3 9.32 -19.25 34.48
N THR A 4 9.72 -19.02 35.72
CA THR A 4 10.61 -17.91 36.06
C THR A 4 11.95 -18.12 35.34
N LEU A 5 12.36 -17.14 34.54
CA LEU A 5 13.66 -17.15 33.89
C LEU A 5 14.75 -17.01 34.96
N ASN A 6 15.58 -18.04 35.14
CA ASN A 6 16.73 -17.99 36.05
C ASN A 6 17.86 -17.20 35.39
N GLU A 7 18.04 -15.95 35.81
CA GLU A 7 19.03 -15.06 35.21
C GLU A 7 20.46 -15.47 35.59
N ALA A 8 21.32 -15.52 34.58
CA ALA A 8 22.72 -15.85 34.74
C ALA A 8 23.60 -14.59 34.83
N GLN A 9 24.71 -14.70 35.56
CA GLN A 9 25.73 -13.66 35.64
C GLN A 9 26.59 -13.68 34.37
N ILE A 10 26.09 -13.06 33.29
CA ILE A 10 26.75 -13.01 31.96
C ILE A 10 27.22 -11.61 31.56
N THR A 11 27.05 -10.62 32.46
CA THR A 11 27.21 -9.20 32.14
C THR A 11 28.67 -8.76 31.97
N THR A 12 29.63 -9.49 32.55
CA THR A 12 31.06 -9.23 32.44
C THR A 12 31.83 -10.44 31.93
N ALA A 13 32.97 -10.23 31.27
CA ALA A 13 33.83 -11.30 30.77
C ALA A 13 34.29 -12.24 31.91
N ASN A 14 34.62 -11.67 33.07
CA ASN A 14 34.99 -12.44 34.26
C ASN A 14 33.83 -13.26 34.85
N ALA A 15 32.58 -12.80 34.72
CA ALA A 15 31.44 -13.61 35.12
C ALA A 15 31.21 -14.78 34.15
N ARG A 16 31.35 -14.52 32.84
CA ARG A 16 31.23 -15.55 31.79
C ARG A 16 32.34 -16.62 31.86
N SER A 17 33.55 -16.25 32.26
CA SER A 17 34.67 -17.18 32.40
C SER A 17 34.41 -18.27 33.44
N LYS A 18 33.61 -17.97 34.48
CA LYS A 18 33.27 -18.90 35.58
C LYS A 18 32.12 -19.86 35.27
N LEU A 19 31.42 -19.66 34.15
CA LEU A 19 30.29 -20.51 33.75
C LEU A 19 30.79 -21.84 33.17
N GLY A 20 30.02 -22.92 33.33
CA GLY A 20 30.26 -24.18 32.61
C GLY A 20 29.76 -24.11 31.16
N ASP A 21 29.94 -25.17 30.38
CA ASP A 21 29.33 -25.30 29.06
C ASP A 21 27.79 -25.26 29.19
N GLY A 22 27.11 -24.45 28.37
CA GLY A 22 25.66 -24.30 28.48
C GLY A 22 25.10 -22.99 27.92
N GLU A 23 23.79 -22.81 28.08
CA GLU A 23 23.05 -21.61 27.70
C GLU A 23 22.62 -20.81 28.93
N TYR A 24 22.91 -19.52 28.93
CA TYR A 24 22.75 -18.64 30.06
C TYR A 24 21.94 -17.41 29.67
N PRO A 25 20.71 -17.25 30.19
CA PRO A 25 19.85 -16.14 29.81
C PRO A 25 20.03 -14.91 30.71
N ARG A 26 19.79 -13.74 30.14
CA ARG A 26 19.51 -12.49 30.83
C ARG A 26 18.28 -11.84 30.20
N ARG A 27 17.33 -11.41 31.04
CA ARG A 27 16.05 -10.86 30.58
C ARG A 27 16.24 -9.54 29.84
N LEU A 28 15.51 -9.37 28.74
CA LEU A 28 15.36 -8.08 28.05
C LEU A 28 14.01 -7.45 28.41
N ASP A 29 12.94 -8.23 28.30
CA ASP A 29 11.57 -7.86 28.67
C ASP A 29 10.75 -9.09 29.10
N ALA A 30 9.41 -8.96 29.19
CA ALA A 30 8.53 -10.05 29.63
C ALA A 30 8.56 -11.29 28.72
N ASP A 31 8.84 -11.13 27.43
CA ASP A 31 8.75 -12.17 26.40
C ASP A 31 10.08 -12.42 25.65
N ALA A 32 11.16 -11.70 26.01
CA ALA A 32 12.45 -11.79 25.34
C ALA A 32 13.64 -11.79 26.32
N ALA A 33 14.68 -12.52 25.93
CA ALA A 33 15.95 -12.58 26.65
C ALA A 33 17.14 -12.62 25.67
N VAL A 34 18.27 -12.07 26.11
CA VAL A 34 19.57 -12.28 25.49
C VAL A 34 20.20 -13.50 26.12
N TRP A 35 20.79 -14.36 25.30
CA TRP A 35 21.39 -15.61 25.72
C TRP A 35 22.86 -15.64 25.34
N TYR A 36 23.66 -16.08 26.29
CA TYR A 36 25.05 -16.43 26.09
C TYR A 36 25.16 -17.95 26.06
N ARG A 37 25.65 -18.52 24.95
CA ARG A 37 26.00 -19.94 24.88
C ARG A 37 27.51 -20.06 25.05
N LYS A 38 27.95 -20.72 26.12
CA LYS A 38 29.36 -21.07 26.32
C LYS A 38 29.65 -22.41 25.65
N GLY A 39 30.67 -22.43 24.80
CA GLY A 39 31.26 -23.65 24.25
C GLY A 39 32.75 -23.74 24.55
N LYS A 40 33.35 -24.86 24.13
CA LYS A 40 34.76 -25.19 24.41
C LYS A 40 35.78 -24.15 23.90
N ARG A 41 35.46 -23.39 22.85
CA ARG A 41 36.37 -22.44 22.18
C ARG A 41 35.96 -20.98 22.35
N GLY A 42 34.97 -20.69 23.19
CA GLY A 42 34.42 -19.35 23.40
C GLY A 42 32.90 -19.34 23.36
N GLY A 43 32.32 -18.19 23.68
CA GLY A 43 30.88 -18.01 23.71
C GLY A 43 30.28 -17.28 22.52
N VAL A 44 28.97 -17.46 22.34
CA VAL A 44 28.18 -16.83 21.29
C VAL A 44 26.92 -16.20 21.90
N TRP A 45 26.56 -15.02 21.40
CA TRP A 45 25.33 -14.32 21.75
C TRP A 45 24.21 -14.65 20.76
N PHE A 46 23.00 -14.83 21.29
CA PHE A 46 21.78 -14.91 20.49
C PHE A 46 20.60 -14.33 21.28
N ALA A 47 19.59 -13.81 20.58
CA ALA A 47 18.33 -13.35 21.16
C ALA A 47 17.31 -14.47 21.03
N ARG A 48 16.45 -14.63 22.05
CA ARG A 48 15.32 -15.57 22.01
C ARG A 48 14.08 -14.85 22.53
N TRP A 49 12.98 -14.90 21.77
CA TRP A 49 11.72 -14.24 22.11
C TRP A 49 10.51 -15.11 21.78
N ARG A 50 9.39 -14.86 22.44
CA ARG A 50 8.17 -15.66 22.31
C ARG A 50 7.54 -15.51 20.92
N ASN A 51 7.16 -16.63 20.30
CA ASN A 51 6.33 -16.66 19.11
C ASN A 51 4.85 -16.71 19.51
N TRP A 52 4.04 -15.79 18.96
CA TRP A 52 2.59 -15.74 19.19
C TRP A 52 1.77 -16.35 18.02
N GLY A 53 2.44 -16.85 16.98
CA GLY A 53 1.80 -17.52 15.83
C GLY A 53 1.57 -19.03 16.01
N PRO A 54 1.09 -19.73 14.95
CA PRO A 54 0.88 -21.17 14.96
C PRO A 54 2.17 -21.93 15.29
N GLY A 55 2.10 -22.88 16.23
CA GLY A 55 3.28 -23.53 16.81
C GLY A 55 3.90 -22.65 17.90
N ALA A 56 3.35 -22.74 19.12
CA ALA A 56 3.78 -21.98 20.29
C ALA A 56 5.20 -22.36 20.74
N ASN A 57 6.20 -21.72 20.12
CA ASN A 57 7.62 -21.90 20.41
C ASN A 57 8.30 -20.54 20.60
N TYR A 58 9.61 -20.55 20.82
CA TYR A 58 10.42 -19.34 20.80
C TYR A 58 11.05 -19.16 19.42
N LYS A 59 11.11 -17.91 18.94
CA LYS A 59 12.01 -17.52 17.85
C LYS A 59 13.39 -17.21 18.44
N GLN A 60 14.42 -17.43 17.64
CA GLN A 60 15.79 -17.09 18.01
C GLN A 60 16.54 -16.50 16.82
N ALA A 61 17.49 -15.61 17.10
CA ALA A 61 18.38 -15.05 16.09
C ALA A 61 19.80 -14.88 16.64
N PRO A 62 20.84 -15.25 15.87
CA PRO A 62 22.22 -15.08 16.28
C PRO A 62 22.61 -13.59 16.29
N LEU A 63 23.45 -13.20 17.25
CA LEU A 63 24.06 -11.87 17.30
C LEU A 63 25.50 -11.90 16.83
N GLY A 64 26.26 -12.90 17.29
CA GLY A 64 27.69 -13.04 16.98
C GLY A 64 28.50 -13.58 18.15
N PRO A 65 29.81 -13.76 17.97
CA PRO A 65 30.72 -14.25 19.01
C PRO A 65 30.87 -13.25 20.16
N ALA A 66 31.09 -13.75 21.37
CA ALA A 66 31.26 -12.96 22.57
C ALA A 66 32.71 -12.50 22.75
N ASN A 67 32.90 -11.28 23.24
CA ASN A 67 34.20 -10.87 23.79
C ASN A 67 34.34 -11.44 25.20
N ASP A 68 34.91 -12.64 25.32
CA ASP A 68 35.15 -13.29 26.61
C ASP A 68 36.50 -12.93 27.25
N LEU A 69 37.29 -12.06 26.59
CA LEU A 69 38.60 -11.63 27.08
C LEU A 69 38.51 -10.41 27.99
N ASN A 70 37.67 -9.44 27.62
CA ASN A 70 37.48 -8.20 28.38
C ASN A 70 36.13 -7.57 28.05
N ASP A 71 35.75 -6.56 28.83
CA ASP A 71 34.50 -5.81 28.63
C ASP A 71 34.69 -4.55 27.76
N LYS A 72 35.78 -4.50 26.97
CA LYS A 72 36.03 -3.41 26.02
C LYS A 72 35.49 -3.77 24.63
N PRO A 73 35.02 -2.80 23.84
CA PRO A 73 34.69 -3.04 22.45
C PRO A 73 35.88 -3.61 21.69
N ALA A 74 35.65 -4.66 20.91
CA ALA A 74 36.64 -5.25 20.02
C ALA A 74 35.96 -5.54 18.67
N GLU A 75 36.71 -5.41 17.58
CA GLU A 75 36.16 -5.65 16.25
C GLU A 75 35.71 -7.11 16.12
N GLY A 76 34.49 -7.31 15.59
CA GLY A 76 33.92 -8.65 15.38
C GLY A 76 33.47 -9.39 16.64
N LEU A 77 33.71 -8.88 17.86
CA LEU A 77 33.31 -9.51 19.13
C LEU A 77 32.36 -8.63 19.93
N PHE A 78 31.33 -9.22 20.52
CA PHE A 78 30.31 -8.48 21.26
C PHE A 78 30.53 -8.58 22.77
N THR A 79 30.65 -7.42 23.42
CA THR A 79 30.48 -7.31 24.88
C THR A 79 29.00 -7.47 25.25
N PHE A 80 28.69 -7.72 26.53
CA PHE A 80 27.30 -7.82 26.97
C PHE A 80 26.46 -6.57 26.64
N PRO A 81 26.91 -5.33 26.89
CA PRO A 81 26.13 -4.14 26.51
C PRO A 81 25.83 -4.05 25.00
N GLN A 82 26.80 -4.42 24.15
CA GLN A 82 26.59 -4.46 22.70
C GLN A 82 25.62 -5.57 22.29
N ALA A 83 25.70 -6.73 22.94
CA ALA A 83 24.78 -7.83 22.74
C ALA A 83 23.36 -7.49 23.20
N ASP A 84 23.20 -6.83 24.36
CA ASP A 84 21.90 -6.39 24.88
C ASP A 84 21.23 -5.40 23.91
N ALA A 85 21.97 -4.37 23.47
CA ALA A 85 21.47 -3.38 22.53
C ALA A 85 21.05 -4.01 21.19
N ARG A 86 21.90 -4.88 20.62
CA ARG A 86 21.60 -5.57 19.37
C ARG A 86 20.45 -6.56 19.51
N ALA A 87 20.34 -7.25 20.63
CA ALA A 87 19.24 -8.17 20.89
C ALA A 87 17.90 -7.43 20.95
N ARG A 88 17.85 -6.25 21.61
CA ARG A 88 16.66 -5.39 21.62
C ARG A 88 16.25 -4.95 20.22
N GLN A 89 17.21 -4.55 19.39
CA GLN A 89 16.96 -4.16 18.00
C GLN A 89 16.35 -5.31 17.18
N ILE A 90 16.94 -6.50 17.27
CA ILE A 90 16.44 -7.71 16.59
C ILE A 90 15.01 -8.03 17.02
N VAL A 91 14.74 -8.01 18.33
CA VAL A 91 13.40 -8.31 18.86
C VAL A 91 12.38 -7.25 18.44
N ALA A 92 12.75 -5.97 18.46
CA ALA A 92 11.89 -4.88 18.01
C ALA A 92 11.56 -5.01 16.52
N GLN A 93 12.56 -5.27 15.67
CA GLN A 93 12.38 -5.50 14.25
C GLN A 93 11.47 -6.71 13.99
N ALA A 94 11.73 -7.84 14.64
CA ALA A 94 10.91 -9.05 14.48
C ALA A 94 9.45 -8.84 14.92
N ARG A 95 9.21 -8.01 15.95
CA ARG A 95 7.85 -7.63 16.39
C ARG A 95 7.18 -6.69 15.40
N GLN A 96 7.91 -5.74 14.82
CA GLN A 96 7.39 -4.86 13.76
C GLN A 96 7.03 -5.67 12.52
N GLU A 97 7.87 -6.60 12.09
CA GLU A 97 7.61 -7.50 10.97
C GLU A 97 6.41 -8.41 11.24
N ALA A 98 6.30 -8.98 12.46
CA ALA A 98 5.16 -9.80 12.84
C ALA A 98 3.84 -8.98 12.86
N LYS A 99 3.90 -7.74 13.36
CA LYS A 99 2.76 -6.82 13.31
C LYS A 99 2.39 -6.50 11.86
N ALA A 100 3.36 -6.15 11.02
CA ALA A 100 3.12 -5.90 9.60
C ALA A 100 2.53 -7.12 8.87
N ALA A 101 3.01 -8.33 9.18
CA ALA A 101 2.48 -9.56 8.61
C ALA A 101 1.06 -9.89 9.11
N ALA A 102 0.77 -9.65 10.39
CA ALA A 102 -0.56 -9.83 10.97
C ALA A 102 -1.56 -8.80 10.46
N ASP A 103 -1.12 -7.55 10.30
CA ASP A 103 -1.90 -6.49 9.70
C ASP A 103 -2.23 -6.88 8.25
N GLY A 104 -1.33 -7.55 7.53
CA GLY A 104 -1.53 -8.10 6.19
C GLY A 104 -0.72 -7.35 5.12
N PRO A 105 -0.80 -7.73 3.83
CA PRO A 105 -0.02 -7.08 2.77
C PRO A 105 -0.17 -5.57 2.79
N VAL A 106 0.90 -4.85 2.46
CA VAL A 106 0.88 -3.39 2.33
C VAL A 106 -0.19 -3.01 1.31
N LEU A 107 -1.23 -2.32 1.77
CA LEU A 107 -2.33 -1.91 0.92
C LEU A 107 -1.83 -0.77 0.00
N LYS A 108 -1.64 -1.08 -1.28
CA LYS A 108 -1.24 -0.13 -2.32
C LYS A 108 -2.45 0.44 -3.05
N VAL A 109 -2.26 1.53 -3.80
CA VAL A 109 -3.31 2.15 -4.61
C VAL A 109 -3.85 1.18 -5.69
N ARG A 110 -2.98 0.40 -6.34
CA ARG A 110 -3.35 -0.58 -7.38
C ARG A 110 -4.46 -1.56 -6.95
N PRO A 111 -4.29 -2.40 -5.91
CA PRO A 111 -5.34 -3.33 -5.49
C PRO A 111 -6.60 -2.64 -4.98
N VAL A 112 -6.48 -1.42 -4.42
CA VAL A 112 -7.64 -0.60 -4.01
C VAL A 112 -8.48 -0.20 -5.22
N VAL A 113 -7.82 0.29 -6.26
CA VAL A 113 -8.48 0.72 -7.50
C VAL A 113 -9.06 -0.49 -8.22
N GLU A 114 -8.37 -1.62 -8.29
CA GLU A 114 -8.89 -2.87 -8.85
C GLU A 114 -10.16 -3.34 -8.14
N ALA A 115 -10.17 -3.34 -6.81
CA ALA A 115 -11.34 -3.71 -6.01
C ALA A 115 -12.53 -2.76 -6.26
N TYR A 116 -12.29 -1.45 -6.33
CA TYR A 116 -13.31 -0.46 -6.66
C TYR A 116 -13.91 -0.68 -8.06
N ILE A 117 -13.07 -0.96 -9.05
CA ILE A 117 -13.52 -1.24 -10.42
C ILE A 117 -14.37 -2.51 -10.45
N ALA A 118 -13.94 -3.58 -9.79
CA ALA A 118 -14.67 -4.83 -9.75
C ALA A 118 -16.08 -4.66 -9.15
N ASP A 119 -16.20 -3.94 -8.03
CA ASP A 119 -17.50 -3.64 -7.43
C ASP A 119 -18.37 -2.78 -8.36
N ARG A 120 -17.78 -1.80 -9.04
CA ARG A 120 -18.52 -0.92 -9.97
C ARG A 120 -18.99 -1.66 -11.20
N ASP A 121 -18.15 -2.47 -11.81
CA ASP A 121 -18.47 -3.31 -12.96
C ASP A 121 -19.54 -4.33 -12.59
N ALA A 122 -19.47 -4.94 -11.41
CA ALA A 122 -20.50 -5.84 -10.91
C ALA A 122 -21.85 -5.12 -10.72
N ARG A 123 -21.84 -3.89 -10.18
CA ARG A 123 -23.06 -3.06 -10.04
C ARG A 123 -23.68 -2.70 -11.39
N ASP A 124 -22.87 -2.27 -12.35
CA ASP A 124 -23.36 -1.89 -13.68
C ASP A 124 -23.82 -3.12 -14.49
N SER A 125 -23.16 -4.26 -14.32
CA SER A 125 -23.56 -5.52 -14.93
C SER A 125 -24.93 -5.98 -14.43
N ARG A 126 -25.16 -5.93 -13.11
CA ARG A 126 -26.47 -6.23 -12.51
C ARG A 126 -27.60 -5.34 -13.04
N ARG A 127 -27.31 -4.07 -13.34
CA ARG A 127 -28.31 -3.13 -13.86
C ARG A 127 -28.65 -3.36 -15.33
N LYS A 128 -27.70 -3.88 -16.10
CA LYS A 128 -27.82 -4.06 -17.55
C LYS A 128 -28.10 -5.51 -17.96
N ASP A 129 -28.22 -6.40 -16.98
CA ASP A 129 -28.41 -7.85 -17.13
C ASP A 129 -27.42 -8.51 -18.10
N ARG A 130 -26.18 -8.02 -18.10
CA ARG A 130 -25.07 -8.56 -18.88
C ARG A 130 -23.75 -8.10 -18.29
N GLU A 131 -22.66 -8.80 -18.57
CA GLU A 131 -21.33 -8.36 -18.16
C GLU A 131 -20.95 -7.06 -18.87
N VAL A 132 -20.70 -6.01 -18.10
CA VAL A 132 -20.33 -4.68 -18.60
C VAL A 132 -19.19 -4.11 -17.79
N ARG A 133 -18.20 -3.55 -18.50
CA ARG A 133 -17.19 -2.67 -17.90
C ARG A 133 -17.75 -1.28 -17.75
N SER A 134 -17.74 -0.76 -16.53
CA SER A 134 -18.16 0.60 -16.22
C SER A 134 -17.22 1.63 -16.84
N ASP A 135 -17.74 2.84 -17.12
CA ASP A 135 -16.92 3.94 -17.64
C ASP A 135 -15.80 4.32 -16.65
N ALA A 136 -16.09 4.22 -15.34
CA ALA A 136 -15.10 4.41 -14.29
C ALA A 136 -13.97 3.38 -14.39
N GLY A 137 -14.33 2.10 -14.58
CA GLY A 137 -13.39 1.01 -14.81
C GLY A 137 -12.48 1.24 -16.01
N GLN A 138 -13.04 1.74 -17.12
CA GLN A 138 -12.26 2.06 -18.31
C GLN A 138 -11.25 3.20 -18.07
N ARG A 139 -11.70 4.30 -17.44
CA ARG A 139 -10.84 5.46 -17.14
C ARG A 139 -9.72 5.10 -16.16
N LEU A 140 -10.05 4.46 -15.04
CA LEU A 140 -9.08 4.10 -14.00
C LEU A 140 -8.04 3.08 -14.49
N ARG A 141 -8.45 2.11 -15.33
CA ARG A 141 -7.48 1.22 -15.99
C ARG A 141 -6.51 2.01 -16.86
N ARG A 142 -7.03 2.93 -17.68
CA ARG A 142 -6.19 3.69 -18.62
C ARG A 142 -5.21 4.65 -17.94
N TYR A 143 -5.63 5.34 -16.89
CA TYR A 143 -4.86 6.46 -16.31
C TYR A 143 -4.29 6.20 -14.91
N VAL A 144 -4.56 5.04 -14.31
CA VAL A 144 -3.99 4.65 -13.01
C VAL A 144 -3.31 3.29 -13.12
N LEU A 145 -4.03 2.23 -13.48
CA LEU A 145 -3.49 0.86 -13.42
C LEU A 145 -2.54 0.52 -14.59
N GLY A 146 -2.75 1.17 -15.73
CA GLY A 146 -2.17 0.78 -17.01
C GLY A 146 -3.03 -0.25 -17.74
N GLN A 147 -2.69 -0.48 -19.01
CA GLN A 147 -3.33 -1.47 -19.86
C GLN A 147 -2.26 -2.26 -20.60
N ASP A 148 -2.34 -3.58 -20.52
CA ASP A 148 -1.49 -4.44 -21.34
C ASP A 148 -1.80 -4.26 -22.83
N LYS A 149 -0.84 -4.62 -23.67
CA LYS A 149 -0.99 -4.60 -25.13
C LYS A 149 -2.23 -5.40 -25.53
N ARG A 150 -3.15 -4.78 -26.26
CA ARG A 150 -4.38 -5.42 -26.73
C ARG A 150 -4.57 -5.25 -28.23
N GLY A 151 -4.37 -6.33 -28.98
CA GLY A 151 -4.45 -6.30 -30.44
C GLY A 151 -3.43 -5.33 -31.03
N LYS A 152 -3.91 -4.29 -31.73
CA LYS A 152 -3.09 -3.21 -32.32
C LYS A 152 -2.77 -2.08 -31.34
N GLN A 153 -3.37 -2.05 -30.15
CA GLN A 153 -3.12 -1.02 -29.15
C GLN A 153 -1.85 -1.35 -28.37
N GLU A 154 -0.94 -0.38 -28.27
CA GLU A 154 0.26 -0.48 -27.45
C GLU A 154 -0.09 -0.56 -25.95
N ALA A 155 0.84 -1.12 -25.17
CA ALA A 155 0.70 -1.16 -23.73
C ALA A 155 0.80 0.26 -23.15
N ILE A 156 -0.11 0.59 -22.25
CA ILE A 156 -0.07 1.83 -21.48
C ILE A 156 0.49 1.48 -20.11
N PRO A 157 1.67 2.00 -19.73
CA PRO A 157 2.21 1.75 -18.40
C PRO A 157 1.26 2.30 -17.33
N GLY A 158 1.22 1.63 -16.18
CA GLY A 158 0.52 2.15 -15.01
C GLY A 158 1.17 3.42 -14.50
N ALA A 159 0.37 4.30 -13.90
CA ALA A 159 0.88 5.49 -13.25
C ALA A 159 1.74 5.08 -12.04
N PRO A 160 2.84 5.80 -11.73
CA PRO A 160 3.64 5.55 -10.53
C PRO A 160 2.82 5.53 -9.24
N LEU A 161 1.75 6.33 -9.20
CA LEU A 161 0.78 6.37 -8.12
C LEU A 161 0.19 4.99 -7.77
N ALA A 162 0.01 4.10 -8.74
CA ALA A 162 -0.58 2.78 -8.52
C ALA A 162 0.25 1.92 -7.55
N ASP A 163 1.56 2.09 -7.52
CA ASP A 163 2.44 1.26 -6.71
C ASP A 163 2.77 1.88 -5.33
N VAL A 164 2.24 3.08 -5.05
CA VAL A 164 2.35 3.76 -3.76
C VAL A 164 1.52 3.04 -2.70
N ALA A 165 2.11 2.85 -1.52
CA ALA A 165 1.43 2.32 -0.35
C ALA A 165 0.51 3.37 0.28
N LEU A 166 -0.72 3.02 0.64
CA LEU A 166 -1.69 3.99 1.19
C LEU A 166 -1.22 4.65 2.49
N HIS A 167 -0.47 3.94 3.33
CA HIS A 167 0.10 4.51 4.56
C HIS A 167 1.23 5.53 4.28
N ALA A 168 1.83 5.47 3.09
CA ALA A 168 2.91 6.36 2.66
C ALA A 168 2.46 7.38 1.62
N LEU A 169 1.17 7.36 1.24
CA LEU A 169 0.62 8.24 0.21
C LEU A 169 0.69 9.69 0.67
N LYS A 170 1.30 10.54 -0.15
CA LYS A 170 1.40 11.99 0.10
C LYS A 170 0.53 12.77 -0.86
N GLU A 171 0.27 14.02 -0.48
CA GLU A 171 -0.43 14.97 -1.35
C GLU A 171 0.34 15.21 -2.66
N SER A 172 1.68 15.25 -2.59
CA SER A 172 2.55 15.38 -3.76
C SER A 172 2.33 14.29 -4.79
N ASP A 173 2.10 13.04 -4.37
CA ASP A 173 1.92 11.91 -5.29
C ASP A 173 0.63 12.08 -6.11
N LEU A 174 -0.44 12.59 -5.47
CA LEU A 174 -1.72 12.87 -6.10
C LEU A 174 -1.64 14.10 -7.02
N LEU A 175 -0.90 15.13 -6.62
CA LEU A 175 -0.67 16.33 -7.43
C LEU A 175 0.16 16.02 -8.68
N SER A 176 1.25 15.27 -8.54
CA SER A 176 2.08 14.81 -9.66
C SER A 176 1.26 13.98 -10.64
N TRP A 177 0.51 12.99 -10.15
CA TRP A 177 -0.37 12.19 -11.01
C TRP A 177 -1.38 13.03 -11.79
N ARG A 178 -1.93 14.08 -11.18
CA ARG A 178 -2.87 14.99 -11.87
C ARG A 178 -2.18 15.83 -12.95
N ALA A 179 -0.97 16.33 -12.66
CA ALA A 179 -0.17 17.09 -13.62
C ALA A 179 0.24 16.22 -14.83
N ASP A 180 0.44 14.92 -14.62
CA ASP A 180 0.79 13.96 -15.66
C ASP A 180 -0.41 13.54 -16.54
N LEU A 181 -1.63 13.98 -16.24
CA LEU A 181 -2.79 13.69 -17.08
C LEU A 181 -2.67 14.44 -18.42
N PRO A 182 -3.03 13.81 -19.56
CA PRO A 182 -2.94 14.45 -20.87
C PRO A 182 -3.60 15.83 -20.93
N GLU A 183 -2.87 16.84 -21.42
CA GLU A 183 -3.39 18.20 -21.55
C GLU A 183 -4.66 18.25 -22.39
N ALA A 184 -4.66 17.54 -23.53
CA ALA A 184 -5.79 17.43 -24.45
C ALA A 184 -7.02 16.69 -23.90
N MET A 185 -6.97 16.14 -22.67
CA MET A 185 -8.14 15.52 -22.04
C MET A 185 -9.10 16.60 -21.56
N LYS A 186 -10.35 16.55 -22.06
CA LYS A 186 -11.45 17.42 -21.63
C LYS A 186 -11.53 17.53 -20.10
N ALA A 187 -11.67 18.75 -19.58
CA ALA A 187 -11.78 19.01 -18.14
C ALA A 187 -12.83 18.14 -17.43
N THR A 188 -14.02 17.96 -18.04
CA THR A 188 -15.09 17.12 -17.48
C THR A 188 -14.68 15.65 -17.33
N THR A 189 -13.84 15.14 -18.22
CA THR A 189 -13.30 13.77 -18.14
C THR A 189 -12.24 13.67 -17.05
N LYS A 190 -11.34 14.65 -16.93
CA LYS A 190 -10.38 14.75 -15.82
C LYS A 190 -11.11 14.75 -14.48
N GLN A 191 -12.14 15.58 -14.33
CA GLN A 191 -12.90 15.67 -13.09
C GLN A 191 -13.62 14.36 -12.72
N ARG A 192 -14.21 13.66 -13.72
CA ARG A 192 -14.83 12.34 -13.48
C ARG A 192 -13.80 11.30 -13.04
N LEU A 193 -12.63 11.25 -13.69
CA LEU A 193 -11.54 10.35 -13.31
C LEU A 193 -11.04 10.64 -11.89
N ILE A 194 -10.85 11.91 -11.52
CA ILE A 194 -10.45 12.34 -10.18
C ILE A 194 -11.49 11.90 -9.15
N ASN A 195 -12.78 12.09 -9.44
CA ASN A 195 -13.87 11.68 -8.55
C ASN A 195 -13.93 10.15 -8.36
N ASP A 196 -13.71 9.38 -9.43
CA ASP A 196 -13.66 7.92 -9.37
C ASP A 196 -12.48 7.44 -8.50
N LEU A 197 -11.29 8.01 -8.70
CA LEU A 197 -10.12 7.69 -7.87
C LEU A 197 -10.34 8.08 -6.41
N LYS A 198 -10.90 9.26 -6.15
CA LYS A 198 -11.26 9.73 -4.82
C LYS A 198 -12.24 8.79 -4.13
N ALA A 199 -13.23 8.26 -4.86
CA ALA A 199 -14.18 7.30 -4.33
C ALA A 199 -13.51 5.97 -3.97
N ALA A 200 -12.61 5.47 -4.83
CA ALA A 200 -11.85 4.26 -4.57
C ALA A 200 -10.98 4.38 -3.29
N LEU A 201 -10.22 5.46 -3.17
CA LEU A 201 -9.31 5.69 -2.03
C LEU A 201 -10.08 5.89 -0.71
N ASN A 202 -11.17 6.66 -0.72
CA ASN A 202 -12.00 6.83 0.47
C ASN A 202 -12.72 5.54 0.87
N GLY A 203 -13.16 4.74 -0.11
CA GLY A 203 -13.73 3.41 0.15
C GLY A 203 -12.74 2.50 0.86
N ALA A 204 -11.48 2.46 0.42
CA ALA A 204 -10.42 1.71 1.10
C ALA A 204 -10.12 2.24 2.50
N PHE A 205 -10.11 3.55 2.70
CA PHE A 205 -9.95 4.12 4.04
C PHE A 205 -11.03 3.67 5.00
N VAL A 206 -12.31 3.68 4.56
CA VAL A 206 -13.42 3.21 5.39
C VAL A 206 -13.30 1.72 5.72
N ALA A 207 -12.89 0.90 4.76
CA ALA A 207 -12.75 -0.55 4.92
C ALA A 207 -11.55 -0.96 5.81
N HIS A 208 -10.50 -0.13 5.88
CA HIS A 208 -9.23 -0.45 6.56
C HIS A 208 -8.78 0.66 7.51
N ARG A 209 -9.75 1.32 8.16
CA ARG A 209 -9.52 2.49 9.03
C ARG A 209 -8.57 2.21 10.19
N ASP A 210 -8.55 0.96 10.66
CA ASP A 210 -7.71 0.45 11.75
C ASP A 210 -6.22 0.39 11.39
N ARG A 211 -5.89 0.32 10.10
CA ARG A 211 -4.53 0.12 9.59
C ARG A 211 -3.96 1.32 8.83
N LEU A 212 -4.77 2.36 8.62
CA LEU A 212 -4.40 3.52 7.80
C LEU A 212 -4.29 4.78 8.64
N GLU A 213 -3.41 5.67 8.21
CA GLU A 213 -3.19 6.96 8.88
C GLU A 213 -4.50 7.77 8.91
N PRO A 214 -4.92 8.29 10.09
CA PRO A 214 -6.15 9.08 10.20
C PRO A 214 -6.18 10.35 9.35
N THR A 215 -5.01 10.83 8.92
CA THR A 215 -4.84 12.00 8.05
C THR A 215 -5.08 11.70 6.57
N LEU A 216 -5.13 10.42 6.17
CA LEU A 216 -5.30 10.00 4.78
C LEU A 216 -6.51 10.65 4.06
N PRO A 217 -7.71 10.78 4.68
CA PRO A 217 -8.82 11.47 4.05
C PRO A 217 -8.54 12.94 3.73
N ALA A 218 -7.75 13.62 4.57
CA ALA A 218 -7.34 15.00 4.30
C ALA A 218 -6.37 15.04 3.12
N ILE A 219 -5.38 14.14 3.09
CA ILE A 219 -4.43 14.01 1.96
C ILE A 219 -5.19 13.79 0.65
N ILE A 220 -6.14 12.85 0.61
CA ILE A 220 -6.98 12.57 -0.55
C ILE A 220 -7.78 13.81 -0.94
N LYS A 221 -8.40 14.49 0.03
CA LYS A 221 -9.24 15.67 -0.22
C LYS A 221 -8.44 16.81 -0.84
N HIS A 222 -7.25 17.10 -0.32
CA HIS A 222 -6.42 18.22 -0.78
C HIS A 222 -5.70 17.90 -2.10
N GLY A 223 -5.11 16.71 -2.23
CA GLY A 223 -4.41 16.30 -3.45
C GLY A 223 -5.33 16.14 -4.68
N LEU A 224 -6.59 15.76 -4.46
CA LEU A 224 -7.60 15.58 -5.54
C LEU A 224 -8.59 16.75 -5.67
N LYS A 225 -8.29 17.92 -5.09
CA LYS A 225 -9.14 19.11 -5.23
C LYS A 225 -8.98 19.74 -6.62
N ALA A 226 -10.07 19.90 -7.38
CA ALA A 226 -10.07 20.57 -8.68
C ALA A 226 -9.33 21.93 -8.63
N THR A 227 -8.51 22.20 -9.64
CA THR A 227 -7.77 23.46 -9.79
C THR A 227 -8.57 24.43 -10.65
N LYS A 228 -8.50 25.75 -10.39
CA LYS A 228 -9.30 26.75 -11.12
C LYS A 228 -9.15 26.70 -12.65
N GLY A 229 -7.99 26.28 -13.16
CA GLY A 229 -7.77 26.07 -14.59
C GLY A 229 -8.56 24.91 -15.22
N ASP A 230 -9.11 23.99 -14.41
CA ASP A 230 -10.02 22.93 -14.89
C ASP A 230 -11.44 23.46 -15.12
N ASP A 231 -11.81 24.60 -14.53
CA ASP A 231 -13.11 25.26 -14.74
C ASP A 231 -13.06 26.33 -15.84
N ASP A 232 -11.87 26.84 -16.17
CA ASP A 232 -11.64 27.94 -17.14
C ASP A 232 -11.49 27.47 -18.60
N GLU A 233 -11.52 26.15 -18.89
CA GLU A 233 -11.86 25.68 -20.24
C GLU A 233 -13.31 26.09 -20.48
N ALA A 234 -13.49 27.26 -21.09
CA ALA A 234 -14.77 27.84 -21.50
C ALA A 234 -15.74 26.72 -21.78
N VAL A 235 -16.75 26.57 -20.90
CA VAL A 235 -17.84 25.62 -21.08
C VAL A 235 -18.31 25.84 -22.50
N SER A 236 -17.93 24.93 -23.41
CA SER A 236 -18.37 25.03 -24.78
C SER A 236 -19.87 24.88 -24.69
N VAL A 237 -20.53 26.02 -24.90
CA VAL A 237 -21.97 26.19 -24.86
C VAL A 237 -22.55 25.02 -25.61
N ALA A 238 -23.63 24.42 -25.11
CA ALA A 238 -24.28 23.20 -25.60
C ALA A 238 -24.53 23.10 -27.13
N ARG A 239 -24.25 24.17 -27.88
CA ARG A 239 -24.25 24.30 -29.34
C ARG A 239 -23.22 23.43 -30.07
N ASP A 240 -22.09 23.03 -29.48
CA ASP A 240 -21.11 22.18 -30.19
C ASP A 240 -21.53 20.71 -30.31
N ASN A 241 -22.50 20.24 -29.52
CA ASN A 241 -23.08 18.90 -29.68
C ASN A 241 -24.23 18.87 -30.69
N GLN A 242 -24.63 20.02 -31.24
CA GLN A 242 -25.61 20.08 -32.31
C GLN A 242 -24.90 19.80 -33.64
N ILE A 243 -24.87 18.51 -34.00
CA ILE A 243 -24.22 17.99 -35.22
C ILE A 243 -24.92 18.51 -36.49
N LEU A 244 -26.22 18.86 -36.39
CA LEU A 244 -27.03 19.36 -37.49
C LEU A 244 -27.40 20.82 -37.25
N THR A 245 -27.07 21.69 -38.22
CA THR A 245 -27.60 23.06 -38.26
C THR A 245 -29.12 23.04 -38.38
N ASP A 246 -29.79 24.12 -37.98
CA ASP A 246 -31.25 24.24 -38.11
C ASP A 246 -31.73 24.03 -39.56
N ALA A 247 -30.91 24.43 -40.55
CA ALA A 247 -31.16 24.16 -41.96
C ALA A 247 -31.07 22.67 -42.30
N GLN A 248 -30.10 21.95 -41.74
CA GLN A 248 -29.99 20.49 -41.91
C GLN A 248 -31.13 19.74 -41.22
N VAL A 249 -31.57 20.20 -40.03
CA VAL A 249 -32.76 19.67 -39.36
C VAL A 249 -34.01 19.90 -40.21
N GLY A 250 -34.17 21.10 -40.79
CA GLY A 250 -35.27 21.42 -41.71
C GLY A 250 -35.27 20.54 -42.96
N ALA A 251 -34.10 20.31 -43.57
CA ALA A 251 -33.96 19.42 -44.71
C ALA A 251 -34.32 17.96 -44.38
N LEU A 252 -33.93 17.49 -43.20
CA LEU A 252 -34.22 16.13 -42.74
C LEU A 252 -35.72 15.94 -42.45
N LEU A 253 -36.37 16.94 -41.87
CA LEU A 253 -37.82 16.96 -41.66
C LEU A 253 -38.61 17.01 -42.97
N ALA A 254 -38.15 17.78 -43.96
CA ALA A 254 -38.78 17.82 -45.28
C ALA A 254 -38.68 16.46 -45.98
N ALA A 255 -37.48 15.86 -46.00
CA ALA A 255 -37.27 14.54 -46.59
C ALA A 255 -38.09 13.44 -45.88
N ALA A 256 -38.20 13.49 -44.56
CA ALA A 256 -39.06 12.57 -43.81
C ALA A 256 -40.54 12.71 -44.20
N ARG A 257 -41.01 13.95 -44.38
CA ARG A 257 -42.39 14.25 -44.77
C ARG A 257 -42.73 13.78 -46.18
N ASP A 258 -41.78 13.87 -47.11
CA ASP A 258 -41.94 13.34 -48.47
C ASP A 258 -42.07 11.81 -48.43
N ILE A 259 -41.25 11.12 -47.63
CA ILE A 259 -41.32 9.67 -47.43
C ILE A 259 -42.64 9.24 -46.77
N ASP A 260 -43.09 9.93 -45.72
CA ASP A 260 -44.37 9.62 -45.05
C ASP A 260 -45.55 9.77 -46.03
N SER A 261 -45.50 10.80 -46.88
CA SER A 261 -46.52 11.04 -47.92
C SER A 261 -46.52 9.95 -49.00
N GLU A 262 -45.34 9.48 -49.42
CA GLU A 262 -45.19 8.38 -50.38
C GLU A 262 -45.61 7.02 -49.81
N GLN A 263 -45.40 6.79 -48.50
CA GLN A 263 -45.69 5.52 -47.83
C GLN A 263 -47.06 5.48 -47.14
N LEU A 264 -47.86 6.56 -47.24
CA LEU A 264 -49.19 6.70 -46.63
C LEU A 264 -49.17 6.47 -45.11
N TRP A 265 -48.14 6.97 -44.44
CA TRP A 265 -48.03 6.98 -42.98
C TRP A 265 -48.62 8.25 -42.37
#